data_AF-A0A0F9I1S8-F1
#
_entry.id   AF-A0A0F9I1S8-F1
#
_cell.length_a   1.000
_cell.length_b   1.000
_cell.length_c   1.000
_cell.angle_alpha   90.00
_cell.angle_beta   90.00
_cell.angle_gamma   90.00
#
_symmetry.space_group_name_H-M   'P 1'
#
loop_
_entity.id
_entity.type
_entity.pdbx_description
1 polymer ?
#
loop_
_entity_poly.entity_id
_entity_poly.type
_entity_poly.pdbx_seq_one_letter_code
_entity_poly.pdbx_strand_id
1 'polypeptide(L)'
;MAVSVGDLEATIRLLDELSPSLKQVQKNIGGFSAKSSLLMGVFQGAGIAAFQAVSRAAMAAVGAVTNFVKESTLLAVAAVESESLFEVSFGKMADAAREWSEETSAALGLNAFEIRRQSGILFTMVSSMGVATDAAFEMSTGLTVLAADMSSFFDIPMEEAFNKLSAGISGEIEPLKRLGIVIPMAEKKSKALSMGILKQGEVFSEAAKVQAFYQLLMEKTITAQGDLARTIDSPANAMRILSSQFEQFQVHIGNA
;
A
#
# COMPACT_ATOMS: atom_id res chain seq x y z
N MET A 1 -4.19 23.13 -29.65
CA MET A 1 -3.26 22.35 -30.50
C MET A 1 -4.11 21.43 -31.34
N ALA A 2 -4.08 21.59 -32.67
CA ALA A 2 -4.87 20.77 -33.58
C ALA A 2 -4.19 19.39 -33.69
N VAL A 3 -4.92 18.34 -33.34
CA VAL A 3 -4.50 16.94 -33.52
C VAL A 3 -4.35 16.69 -35.02
N SER A 4 -3.19 16.23 -35.48
CA SER A 4 -2.96 15.98 -36.90
C SER A 4 -3.71 14.73 -37.36
N VAL A 5 -4.07 14.66 -38.63
CA VAL A 5 -4.77 13.50 -39.22
C VAL A 5 -3.97 12.20 -39.05
N GLY A 6 -2.63 12.29 -38.98
CA GLY A 6 -1.75 11.14 -38.71
C GLY A 6 -1.83 10.63 -37.26
N ASP A 7 -2.08 11.50 -36.28
CA ASP A 7 -2.32 11.09 -34.89
C ASP A 7 -3.68 10.39 -34.75
N LEU A 8 -4.67 10.79 -35.53
CA LEU A 8 -5.99 10.15 -35.59
C LEU A 8 -5.92 8.74 -36.20
N GLU A 9 -5.16 8.55 -37.28
CA GLU A 9 -4.98 7.23 -37.90
C GLU A 9 -4.16 6.28 -37.00
N ALA A 10 -3.15 6.78 -36.30
CA ALA A 10 -2.41 6.01 -35.30
C ALA A 10 -3.29 5.60 -34.11
N THR A 11 -4.20 6.49 -33.68
CA THR A 11 -5.15 6.22 -32.60
C THR A 11 -6.22 5.21 -33.03
N ILE A 12 -6.71 5.28 -34.27
CA ILE A 12 -7.67 4.32 -34.83
C ILE A 12 -7.04 2.92 -34.97
N ARG A 13 -5.78 2.83 -35.41
CA ARG A 13 -5.05 1.55 -35.45
C ARG A 13 -4.83 0.95 -34.06
N LEU A 14 -4.45 1.77 -33.08
CA LEU A 14 -4.31 1.33 -31.68
C LEU A 14 -5.65 0.85 -31.11
N LEU A 15 -6.76 1.53 -31.45
CA LEU A 15 -8.10 1.11 -31.05
C LEU A 15 -8.53 -0.21 -31.70
N ASP A 16 -8.17 -0.44 -32.96
CA ASP A 16 -8.45 -1.70 -33.66
C ASP A 16 -7.62 -2.86 -33.08
N GLU A 17 -6.35 -2.63 -32.74
CA GLU A 17 -5.47 -3.59 -32.07
C GLU A 17 -5.91 -3.89 -30.62
N LEU A 18 -6.45 -2.90 -29.91
CA LEU A 18 -6.97 -3.03 -28.55
C LEU A 18 -8.42 -3.52 -28.50
N SER A 19 -9.17 -3.45 -29.60
CA SER A 19 -10.59 -3.86 -29.68
C SER A 19 -10.88 -5.32 -29.24
N PRO A 20 -10.02 -6.32 -29.52
CA PRO A 20 -10.23 -7.68 -29.03
C PRO A 20 -10.00 -7.76 -27.52
N SER A 21 -8.95 -7.09 -27.02
CA SER A 21 -8.62 -7.00 -25.59
C SER A 21 -9.70 -6.24 -24.81
N LEU A 22 -10.27 -5.17 -25.36
CA LEU A 22 -11.39 -4.42 -24.79
C LEU A 22 -12.68 -5.25 -24.76
N LYS A 23 -12.95 -6.05 -25.79
CA LYS A 23 -14.07 -7.01 -25.78
C LYS A 23 -13.85 -8.14 -24.76
N GLN A 24 -12.61 -8.54 -24.54
CA GLN A 24 -12.24 -9.53 -23.55
C GLN A 24 -12.36 -8.98 -22.12
N VAL A 25 -11.94 -7.74 -21.90
CA VAL A 25 -12.18 -6.95 -20.69
C VAL A 25 -13.68 -6.75 -20.45
N GLN A 26 -14.47 -6.38 -21.47
CA GLN A 26 -15.94 -6.27 -21.34
C GLN A 26 -16.61 -7.61 -20.99
N LYS A 27 -16.14 -8.72 -21.57
CA LYS A 27 -16.61 -10.07 -21.28
C LYS A 27 -16.19 -10.55 -19.88
N ASN A 28 -14.98 -10.21 -19.44
CA ASN A 28 -14.46 -10.51 -18.11
C ASN A 28 -15.12 -9.64 -17.04
N ILE A 29 -15.45 -8.38 -17.32
CA ILE A 29 -16.28 -7.50 -16.49
C ILE A 29 -17.72 -8.03 -16.39
N GLY A 30 -18.28 -8.56 -17.49
CA GLY A 30 -19.57 -9.26 -17.48
C GLY A 30 -19.57 -10.55 -16.65
N GLY A 31 -18.40 -11.16 -16.43
CA GLY A 31 -18.19 -12.28 -15.51
C GLY A 31 -17.82 -11.85 -14.07
N PHE A 32 -17.21 -10.68 -13.90
CA PHE A 32 -16.80 -10.11 -12.62
C PHE A 32 -18.01 -9.63 -11.79
N SER A 33 -19.11 -9.25 -12.44
CA SER A 33 -20.40 -9.01 -11.78
C SER A 33 -21.06 -10.27 -11.23
N ALA A 34 -20.68 -11.45 -11.73
CA ALA A 34 -21.32 -12.72 -11.40
C ALA A 34 -20.49 -13.62 -10.46
N LYS A 35 -19.20 -13.32 -10.24
CA LYS A 35 -18.28 -14.21 -9.50
C LYS A 35 -17.36 -13.55 -8.45
N SER A 36 -17.61 -12.31 -8.02
CA SER A 36 -16.83 -11.67 -6.94
C SER A 36 -17.54 -11.76 -5.58
N SER A 37 -17.59 -12.96 -5.00
CA SER A 37 -18.00 -13.17 -3.60
C SER A 37 -17.07 -12.48 -2.59
N LEU A 38 -15.88 -12.04 -3.01
CA LEU A 38 -14.90 -11.32 -2.18
C LEU A 38 -15.15 -9.80 -2.11
N LEU A 39 -15.88 -9.21 -3.06
CA LEU A 39 -16.30 -7.80 -3.01
C LEU A 39 -17.63 -7.58 -2.26
N MET A 40 -18.34 -8.66 -1.93
CA MET A 40 -19.64 -8.61 -1.23
C MET A 40 -19.52 -8.34 0.28
N GLY A 41 -18.34 -8.52 0.88
CA GLY A 41 -18.18 -8.46 2.34
C GLY A 41 -18.05 -7.05 2.94
N VAL A 42 -17.58 -6.06 2.18
CA VAL A 42 -17.08 -4.80 2.78
C VAL A 42 -17.87 -3.56 2.34
N PHE A 43 -18.69 -3.63 1.29
CA PHE A 43 -19.45 -2.45 0.83
C PHE A 43 -20.87 -2.81 0.37
N GLN A 44 -21.82 -2.85 1.31
CA GLN A 44 -23.24 -2.78 0.94
C GLN A 44 -23.61 -1.33 0.58
N GLY A 45 -23.82 -1.08 -0.71
CA GLY A 45 -24.79 -0.08 -1.19
C GLY A 45 -24.26 1.13 -1.96
N ALA A 46 -23.16 1.77 -1.54
CA ALA A 46 -22.72 3.06 -2.13
C ALA A 46 -21.36 3.01 -2.84
N GLY A 47 -20.35 2.36 -2.25
CA GLY A 47 -18.98 2.30 -2.79
C GLY A 47 -18.90 1.57 -4.14
N ILE A 48 -19.62 0.44 -4.28
CA ILE A 48 -19.63 -0.38 -5.49
C ILE A 48 -20.30 0.37 -6.66
N ALA A 49 -21.38 1.11 -6.41
CA ALA A 49 -22.08 1.86 -7.47
C ALA A 49 -21.27 3.07 -7.95
N ALA A 50 -20.61 3.79 -7.03
CA ALA A 50 -19.71 4.88 -7.36
C ALA A 50 -18.49 4.37 -8.14
N PHE A 51 -17.89 3.26 -7.71
CA PHE A 51 -16.79 2.59 -8.40
C PHE A 51 -17.18 2.14 -9.81
N GLN A 52 -18.35 1.51 -9.98
CA GLN A 52 -18.85 1.07 -11.28
C GLN A 52 -19.19 2.25 -12.21
N ALA A 53 -19.69 3.36 -11.67
CA ALA A 53 -20.00 4.56 -12.44
C ALA A 53 -18.72 5.27 -12.92
N VAL A 54 -17.72 5.41 -12.03
CA VAL A 54 -16.42 6.04 -12.36
C VAL A 54 -15.63 5.19 -13.34
N SER A 55 -15.54 3.87 -13.11
CA SER A 55 -14.84 2.95 -14.03
C SER A 55 -15.48 2.90 -15.42
N ARG A 56 -16.82 2.93 -15.51
CA ARG A 56 -17.53 3.04 -16.81
C ARG A 56 -17.36 4.39 -17.49
N ALA A 57 -17.34 5.49 -16.73
CA ALA A 57 -17.13 6.83 -17.28
C ALA A 57 -15.71 7.01 -17.83
N ALA A 58 -14.69 6.49 -17.13
CA ALA A 58 -13.30 6.48 -17.59
C ALA A 58 -13.13 5.67 -18.90
N MET A 59 -13.89 4.59 -19.07
CA MET A 59 -13.85 3.74 -20.27
C MET A 59 -14.68 4.29 -21.46
N ALA A 60 -15.50 5.33 -21.28
CA ALA A 60 -16.38 5.84 -22.34
C ALA A 60 -15.73 6.92 -23.23
N ALA A 61 -14.62 7.54 -22.79
CA ALA A 61 -13.88 8.52 -23.57
C ALA A 61 -12.67 7.85 -24.26
N VAL A 62 -12.60 7.91 -25.59
CA VAL A 62 -11.56 7.24 -26.40
C VAL A 62 -10.12 7.62 -25.98
N GLY A 63 -9.88 8.87 -25.57
CA GLY A 63 -8.59 9.30 -25.01
C GLY A 63 -8.35 8.89 -23.55
N ALA A 64 -9.42 8.61 -22.80
CA ALA A 64 -9.32 8.06 -21.45
C ALA A 64 -9.06 6.54 -21.48
N VAL A 65 -9.57 5.81 -22.47
CA VAL A 65 -9.29 4.37 -22.65
C VAL A 65 -7.81 4.11 -22.95
N THR A 66 -7.17 4.88 -23.82
CA THR A 66 -5.76 4.69 -24.15
C THR A 66 -4.83 5.02 -22.97
N ASN A 67 -5.14 6.08 -22.21
CA ASN A 67 -4.43 6.41 -20.97
C ASN A 67 -4.70 5.36 -19.88
N PHE A 68 -5.95 4.92 -19.73
CA PHE A 68 -6.34 3.87 -18.78
C PHE A 68 -5.61 2.56 -19.06
N VAL A 69 -5.50 2.12 -20.32
CA VAL A 69 -4.75 0.91 -20.68
C VAL A 69 -3.26 1.09 -20.38
N LYS A 70 -2.65 2.22 -20.76
CA LYS A 70 -1.22 2.49 -20.47
C LYS A 70 -0.94 2.51 -18.97
N GLU A 71 -1.75 3.21 -18.19
CA GLU A 71 -1.64 3.27 -16.73
C GLU A 71 -1.86 1.89 -16.10
N SER A 72 -2.85 1.13 -16.57
CA SER A 72 -3.11 -0.24 -16.11
C SER A 72 -1.92 -1.16 -16.38
N THR A 73 -1.31 -1.10 -17.57
CA THR A 73 -0.11 -1.89 -17.89
C THR A 73 1.08 -1.49 -17.02
N LEU A 74 1.31 -0.19 -16.79
CA LEU A 74 2.41 0.27 -15.92
C LEU A 74 2.21 -0.16 -14.46
N LEU A 75 0.99 -0.01 -13.94
CA LEU A 75 0.62 -0.45 -12.59
C LEU A 75 0.72 -1.98 -12.45
N ALA A 76 0.32 -2.74 -13.47
CA ALA A 76 0.48 -4.19 -13.49
C ALA A 76 1.95 -4.63 -13.45
N VAL A 77 2.83 -3.98 -14.23
CA VAL A 77 4.28 -4.23 -14.16
C VAL A 77 4.81 -3.92 -12.76
N ALA A 78 4.44 -2.78 -12.18
CA ALA A 78 4.84 -2.42 -10.82
C ALA A 78 4.30 -3.39 -9.76
N ALA A 79 3.11 -3.98 -9.99
CA ALA A 79 2.52 -4.99 -9.13
C ALA A 79 3.23 -6.35 -9.23
N VAL A 80 3.65 -6.76 -10.43
CA VAL A 80 4.50 -7.96 -10.61
C VAL A 80 5.85 -7.77 -9.93
N GLU A 81 6.47 -6.60 -10.08
CA GLU A 81 7.70 -6.25 -9.35
C GLU A 81 7.48 -6.22 -7.84
N SER A 82 6.34 -5.71 -7.39
CA SER A 82 5.95 -5.72 -5.98
C SER A 82 5.83 -7.14 -5.44
N GLU A 83 5.16 -8.04 -6.16
CA GLU A 83 4.98 -9.44 -5.72
C GLU A 83 6.34 -10.17 -5.68
N SER A 84 7.20 -9.96 -6.67
CA SER A 84 8.55 -10.52 -6.68
C SER A 84 9.41 -9.97 -5.53
N LEU A 85 9.42 -8.65 -5.32
CA LEU A 85 10.11 -8.02 -4.19
C LEU A 85 9.59 -8.58 -2.87
N PHE A 86 8.28 -8.70 -2.75
CA PHE A 86 7.60 -9.21 -1.56
C PHE A 86 7.99 -10.66 -1.26
N GLU A 87 7.87 -11.57 -2.24
CA GLU A 87 8.24 -12.97 -2.08
C GLU A 87 9.72 -13.14 -1.72
N VAL A 88 10.60 -12.39 -2.40
CA VAL A 88 12.05 -12.43 -2.12
C VAL A 88 12.36 -11.86 -0.74
N SER A 89 11.68 -10.78 -0.34
CA SER A 89 11.90 -10.14 0.96
C SER A 89 11.47 -11.06 2.09
N PHE A 90 10.23 -11.56 2.07
CA PHE A 90 9.68 -12.38 3.14
C PHE A 90 10.15 -13.83 3.12
N GLY A 91 10.59 -14.34 1.97
CA GLY A 91 11.11 -15.70 1.80
C GLY A 91 10.14 -16.74 2.33
N LYS A 92 10.50 -17.42 3.42
CA LYS A 92 9.66 -18.46 4.06
C LYS A 92 8.34 -17.93 4.63
N MET A 93 8.23 -16.62 4.86
CA MET A 93 7.03 -15.98 5.39
C MET A 93 6.12 -15.40 4.30
N ALA A 94 6.44 -15.61 3.02
CA ALA A 94 5.68 -15.02 1.91
C ALA A 94 4.19 -15.39 1.96
N ASP A 95 3.85 -16.64 2.29
CA ASP A 95 2.46 -17.08 2.39
C ASP A 95 1.72 -16.41 3.56
N ALA A 96 2.33 -16.35 4.74
CA ALA A 96 1.76 -15.66 5.91
C ALA A 96 1.62 -14.16 5.65
N ALA A 97 2.59 -13.55 4.98
CA ALA A 97 2.53 -12.16 4.58
C ALA A 97 1.41 -11.93 3.55
N ARG A 98 1.18 -12.90 2.65
CA ARG A 98 0.15 -12.79 1.61
C ARG A 98 -1.23 -12.84 2.24
N GLU A 99 -1.46 -13.80 3.14
CA GLU A 99 -2.68 -13.90 3.94
C GLU A 99 -2.93 -12.60 4.72
N TRP A 100 -1.94 -12.13 5.48
CA TRP A 100 -2.01 -10.85 6.20
C TRP A 100 -2.41 -9.68 5.29
N SER A 101 -1.80 -9.57 4.11
CA SER A 101 -2.09 -8.48 3.19
C SER A 101 -3.51 -8.57 2.61
N GLU A 102 -4.03 -9.76 2.35
CA GLU A 102 -5.39 -9.95 1.83
C GLU A 102 -6.43 -9.61 2.89
N GLU A 103 -6.20 -10.06 4.14
CA GLU A 103 -7.04 -9.70 5.28
C GLU A 103 -7.03 -8.20 5.56
N THR A 104 -5.85 -7.58 5.54
CA THR A 104 -5.69 -6.14 5.78
C THR A 104 -6.32 -5.31 4.67
N SER A 105 -6.14 -5.72 3.41
CA SER A 105 -6.77 -5.11 2.24
C SER A 105 -8.30 -5.20 2.35
N ALA A 106 -8.83 -6.36 2.71
CA ALA A 106 -10.26 -6.55 2.91
C ALA A 106 -10.81 -5.70 4.07
N ALA A 107 -10.09 -5.63 5.20
CA ALA A 107 -10.55 -4.91 6.38
C ALA A 107 -10.51 -3.38 6.21
N LEU A 108 -9.50 -2.85 5.52
CA LEU A 108 -9.21 -1.41 5.44
C LEU A 108 -9.47 -0.80 4.05
N GLY A 109 -9.82 -1.61 3.05
CA GLY A 109 -10.03 -1.15 1.67
C GLY A 109 -8.74 -0.68 0.98
N LEU A 110 -7.58 -1.14 1.44
CA LEU A 110 -6.26 -0.76 0.91
C LEU A 110 -5.86 -1.65 -0.27
N ASN A 111 -5.07 -1.11 -1.19
CA ASN A 111 -4.48 -1.86 -2.29
C ASN A 111 -3.49 -2.90 -1.74
N ALA A 112 -3.81 -4.18 -1.92
CA ALA A 112 -3.00 -5.31 -1.45
C ALA A 112 -1.56 -5.27 -2.00
N PHE A 113 -1.37 -4.84 -3.26
CA PHE A 113 -0.03 -4.75 -3.86
C PHE A 113 0.81 -3.67 -3.20
N GLU A 114 0.22 -2.51 -2.89
CA GLU A 114 0.93 -1.41 -2.23
C GLU A 114 1.41 -1.82 -0.83
N ILE A 115 0.53 -2.41 -0.02
CA ILE A 115 0.91 -2.84 1.33
C ILE A 115 1.91 -4.00 1.34
N ARG A 116 1.86 -4.90 0.34
CA ARG A 116 2.90 -5.93 0.14
C ARG A 116 4.24 -5.30 -0.21
N ARG A 117 4.27 -4.35 -1.15
CA ARG A 117 5.50 -3.64 -1.52
C ARG A 117 6.13 -2.96 -0.30
N GLN A 118 5.33 -2.17 0.43
CA GLN A 118 5.80 -1.40 1.57
C GLN A 118 6.30 -2.31 2.70
N SER A 119 5.51 -3.33 3.06
CA SER A 119 5.92 -4.30 4.08
C SER A 119 7.15 -5.10 3.68
N GLY A 120 7.32 -5.46 2.40
CA GLY A 120 8.52 -6.13 1.88
C GLY A 120 9.79 -5.27 1.98
N ILE A 121 9.68 -3.98 1.64
CA ILE A 121 10.78 -3.02 1.80
C ILE A 121 11.16 -2.89 3.29
N LEU A 122 10.17 -2.69 4.15
CA LEU A 122 10.41 -2.56 5.60
C LEU A 122 11.01 -3.83 6.19
N PHE A 123 10.50 -5.00 5.79
CA PHE A 123 11.02 -6.30 6.21
C PHE A 123 12.49 -6.45 5.84
N THR A 124 12.85 -6.11 4.60
CA THR A 124 14.25 -6.14 4.14
C THR A 124 15.12 -5.19 4.96
N MET A 125 14.64 -3.97 5.23
CA MET A 125 15.36 -2.99 6.04
C MET A 125 15.64 -3.53 7.45
N VAL A 126 14.60 -3.95 8.18
CA VAL A 126 14.76 -4.40 9.57
C VAL A 126 15.54 -5.71 9.67
N SER A 127 15.36 -6.63 8.71
CA SER A 127 16.14 -7.86 8.64
C SER A 127 17.62 -7.58 8.40
N SER A 128 17.95 -6.63 7.52
CA SER A 128 19.35 -6.24 7.25
C SER A 128 20.05 -5.65 8.48
N MET A 129 19.28 -5.09 9.42
CA MET A 129 19.77 -4.54 10.69
C MET A 129 20.02 -5.62 11.76
N GLY A 130 19.73 -6.89 11.45
CA GLY A 130 19.96 -8.04 12.34
C GLY A 130 18.78 -8.39 13.24
N VAL A 131 17.57 -7.88 12.95
CA VAL A 131 16.34 -8.28 13.65
C VAL A 131 15.97 -9.71 13.22
N ALA A 132 15.54 -10.54 14.17
CA ALA A 132 15.09 -11.91 13.89
C ALA A 132 13.87 -11.91 12.96
N THR A 133 13.76 -12.91 12.10
CA THR A 133 12.72 -13.00 11.03
C THR A 133 11.30 -12.78 11.56
N ASP A 134 10.92 -13.41 12.68
CA ASP A 134 9.57 -13.27 13.24
C ASP A 134 9.30 -11.83 13.72
N ALA A 135 10.25 -11.24 14.44
CA ALA A 135 10.15 -9.85 14.87
C ALA A 135 10.18 -8.87 13.68
N ALA A 136 10.97 -9.19 12.64
CA ALA A 136 11.04 -8.41 11.41
C ALA A 136 9.69 -8.38 10.68
N PHE A 137 8.98 -9.52 10.67
CA PHE A 137 7.63 -9.65 10.12
C PHE A 137 6.60 -8.82 10.89
N GLU A 138 6.56 -8.95 12.22
CA GLU A 138 5.66 -8.15 13.07
C GLU A 138 5.92 -6.66 12.93
N MET A 139 7.19 -6.27 12.87
CA MET A 139 7.58 -4.88 12.70
C MET A 139 7.17 -4.36 11.33
N SER A 140 7.49 -5.08 10.24
CA SER A 140 7.22 -4.60 8.88
C SER A 140 5.73 -4.47 8.61
N THR A 141 4.94 -5.48 8.97
CA THR A 141 3.48 -5.47 8.82
C THR A 141 2.83 -4.40 9.70
N GLY A 142 3.23 -4.30 10.98
CA GLY A 142 2.71 -3.29 11.90
C GLY A 142 3.05 -1.86 11.47
N LEU A 143 4.24 -1.62 10.92
CA LEU A 143 4.64 -0.32 10.38
C LEU A 143 3.86 0.04 9.11
N THR A 144 3.54 -0.93 8.25
CA THR A 144 2.68 -0.69 7.08
C THR A 144 1.26 -0.32 7.49
N VAL A 145 0.67 -0.99 8.48
CA VAL A 145 -0.64 -0.60 9.04
C VAL A 145 -0.56 0.80 9.67
N LEU A 146 0.49 1.06 10.45
CA LEU A 146 0.71 2.39 11.03
C LEU A 146 0.84 3.48 9.95
N ALA A 147 1.44 3.19 8.80
CA ALA A 147 1.50 4.15 7.69
C ALA A 147 0.10 4.53 7.20
N ALA A 148 -0.80 3.55 7.05
CA ALA A 148 -2.19 3.77 6.65
C ALA A 148 -2.96 4.58 7.71
N ASP A 149 -2.77 4.25 8.98
CA ASP A 149 -3.34 4.97 10.13
C ASP A 149 -2.84 6.42 10.22
N MET A 150 -1.54 6.64 10.07
CA MET A 150 -0.94 7.97 10.01
C MET A 150 -1.42 8.76 8.79
N SER A 151 -1.65 8.08 7.66
CA SER A 151 -2.18 8.68 6.45
C SER A 151 -3.57 9.26 6.68
N SER A 152 -4.45 8.51 7.38
CA SER A 152 -5.77 8.99 7.80
C SER A 152 -5.66 10.11 8.84
N PHE A 153 -4.91 9.86 9.92
CA PHE A 153 -4.89 10.75 11.08
C PHE A 153 -4.26 12.13 10.80
N PHE A 154 -3.19 12.17 10.01
CA PHE A 154 -2.48 13.40 9.66
C PHE A 154 -2.90 14.01 8.32
N ASP A 155 -3.85 13.37 7.60
CA ASP A 155 -4.27 13.75 6.25
C ASP A 155 -3.08 13.94 5.28
N ILE A 156 -2.20 12.93 5.24
CA ILE A 156 -1.03 12.89 4.33
C ILE A 156 -1.10 11.66 3.43
N PRO A 157 -0.49 11.66 2.22
CA PRO A 157 -0.34 10.47 1.39
C PRO A 157 0.22 9.26 2.15
N MET A 158 -0.28 8.06 1.87
CA MET A 158 0.20 6.84 2.55
C MET A 158 1.68 6.60 2.25
N GLU A 159 2.11 6.83 1.01
CA GLU A 159 3.52 6.82 0.64
C GLU A 159 4.35 7.84 1.44
N GLU A 160 3.79 9.02 1.75
CA GLU A 160 4.49 10.01 2.58
C GLU A 160 4.63 9.50 4.03
N ALA A 161 3.56 8.94 4.61
CA ALA A 161 3.62 8.33 5.93
C ALA A 161 4.64 7.18 5.98
N PHE A 162 4.62 6.29 4.99
CA PHE A 162 5.59 5.21 4.81
C PHE A 162 7.03 5.73 4.74
N ASN A 163 7.29 6.77 3.94
CA ASN A 163 8.62 7.35 3.80
C ASN A 163 9.13 7.95 5.13
N LYS A 164 8.24 8.60 5.91
CA LYS A 164 8.60 9.10 7.25
C LYS A 164 8.94 7.96 8.22
N LEU A 165 8.20 6.86 8.17
CA LEU A 165 8.46 5.68 9.00
C LEU A 165 9.77 4.98 8.60
N SER A 166 9.99 4.77 7.30
CA SER A 166 11.22 4.21 6.75
C SER A 166 12.45 5.05 7.12
N ALA A 167 12.35 6.38 7.03
CA ALA A 167 13.39 7.30 7.48
C ALA A 167 13.67 7.17 9.00
N GLY A 168 12.61 7.03 9.80
CA GLY A 168 12.76 6.80 11.24
C GLY A 168 13.55 5.53 11.58
N ILE A 169 13.26 4.44 10.85
CA ILE A 169 13.95 3.14 11.01
C ILE A 169 15.41 3.24 10.58
N SER A 170 15.71 3.99 9.52
CA SER A 170 17.10 4.26 9.09
C SER A 170 17.85 5.26 10.00
N GLY A 171 17.17 5.84 10.99
CA GLY A 171 17.77 6.70 12.02
C GLY A 171 17.50 8.20 11.85
N GLU A 172 16.79 8.60 10.79
CA GLU A 172 16.37 9.97 10.54
C GLU A 172 15.04 10.28 11.23
N ILE A 173 15.11 10.92 12.38
CA ILE A 173 13.90 11.24 13.18
C ILE A 173 13.21 12.53 12.76
N GLU A 174 13.85 13.37 11.94
CA GLU A 174 13.33 14.68 11.56
C GLU A 174 11.98 14.64 10.83
N PRO A 175 11.73 13.69 9.90
CA PRO A 175 10.42 13.57 9.25
C PRO A 175 9.28 13.28 10.23
N LEU A 176 9.54 12.51 11.29
CA LEU A 176 8.55 12.17 12.32
C LEU A 176 8.34 13.31 13.32
N LYS A 177 9.39 14.08 13.66
CA LYS A 177 9.25 15.27 14.51
C LYS A 177 8.30 16.30 13.92
N ARG A 178 8.26 16.45 12.59
CA ARG A 178 7.31 17.36 11.92
C ARG A 178 5.84 16.98 12.15
N LEU A 179 5.58 15.72 12.50
CA LEU A 179 4.26 15.22 12.90
C LEU A 179 4.08 15.20 14.43
N GLY A 180 5.00 15.83 15.19
CA GLY A 180 4.97 15.82 16.66
C GLY A 180 5.52 14.54 17.31
N ILE A 181 6.03 13.58 16.52
CA ILE A 181 6.56 12.31 17.03
C ILE A 181 8.06 12.47 17.28
N VAL A 182 8.45 12.61 18.55
CA VAL A 182 9.86 12.84 18.95
C VAL A 182 10.41 11.61 19.67
N ILE A 183 11.46 11.00 19.11
CA ILE A 183 12.13 9.80 19.66
C ILE A 183 13.65 10.03 19.72
N PRO A 184 14.17 10.66 20.79
CA PRO A 184 15.60 10.93 20.94
C PRO A 184 16.39 9.63 21.24
N MET A 185 17.69 9.63 20.90
CA MET A 185 18.57 8.47 21.11
C MET A 185 18.66 8.02 22.58
N ALA A 186 18.60 8.97 23.51
CA ALA A 186 18.60 8.68 24.94
C ALA A 186 17.36 7.85 25.36
N GLU A 187 16.19 8.18 24.80
CA GLU A 187 14.95 7.45 25.07
C GLU A 187 15.00 6.05 24.45
N LYS A 188 15.51 5.92 23.20
CA LYS A 188 15.76 4.61 22.58
C LYS A 188 16.65 3.72 23.44
N LYS A 189 17.76 4.26 23.95
CA LYS A 189 18.67 3.52 24.82
C LYS A 189 18.01 3.11 26.14
N SER A 190 17.24 4.02 26.75
CA SER A 190 16.50 3.73 27.98
C SER A 190 15.46 2.63 27.76
N LYS A 191 14.72 2.67 26.64
CA LYS A 191 13.76 1.64 26.24
C LYS A 191 14.45 0.30 25.98
N ALA A 192 15.57 0.29 25.28
CA ALA A 192 16.33 -0.93 25.01
C ALA A 192 16.82 -1.61 26.32
N LEU A 193 17.26 -0.80 27.29
CA LEU A 193 17.65 -1.29 28.63
C LEU A 193 16.44 -1.85 29.40
N SER A 194 15.29 -1.17 29.37
CA SER A 194 14.11 -1.61 30.10
C SER A 194 13.48 -2.88 29.53
N MET A 195 13.61 -3.08 28.21
CA MET A 195 13.19 -4.30 27.53
C MET A 195 14.17 -5.46 27.67
N GLY A 196 15.36 -5.22 28.24
CA GLY A 196 16.42 -6.23 28.35
C GLY A 196 17.09 -6.60 27.02
N ILE A 197 16.82 -5.85 25.94
CA ILE A 197 17.45 -6.04 24.62
C ILE A 197 18.89 -5.51 24.61
N LEU A 198 19.16 -4.51 25.46
CA LEU A 198 20.50 -3.96 25.70
C LEU A 198 20.86 -4.18 27.16
N LYS A 199 22.05 -4.72 27.47
CA LYS A 199 22.56 -4.72 28.85
C LYS A 199 23.50 -3.55 29.10
N GLN A 200 23.67 -3.21 30.38
CA GLN A 200 24.56 -2.13 30.76
C GLN A 200 26.01 -2.46 30.35
N GLY A 201 26.64 -1.56 29.59
CA GLY A 201 27.99 -1.73 29.08
C GLY A 201 28.09 -2.46 27.73
N GLU A 202 26.98 -2.98 27.19
CA GLU A 202 26.96 -3.57 25.85
C GLU A 202 26.86 -2.51 24.75
N VAL A 203 27.33 -2.88 23.55
CA VAL A 203 27.20 -2.06 22.35
C VAL A 203 25.73 -2.02 21.94
N PHE A 204 25.20 -0.82 21.71
CA PHE A 204 23.83 -0.64 21.23
C PHE A 204 23.77 -0.99 19.74
N SER A 205 23.51 -2.26 19.44
CA SER A 205 23.44 -2.80 18.07
C SER A 205 22.32 -2.15 17.25
N GLU A 206 22.41 -2.22 15.92
CA GLU A 206 21.36 -1.68 15.04
C GLU A 206 20.03 -2.40 15.25
N ALA A 207 20.03 -3.73 15.40
CA ALA A 207 18.83 -4.49 15.76
C ALA A 207 18.17 -3.97 17.04
N ALA A 208 18.97 -3.72 18.10
CA ALA A 208 18.45 -3.20 19.36
C ALA A 208 17.91 -1.76 19.21
N LYS A 209 18.57 -0.91 18.41
CA LYS A 209 18.10 0.46 18.13
C LYS A 209 16.76 0.47 17.43
N VAL A 210 16.58 -0.41 16.44
CA VAL A 210 15.39 -0.51 15.61
C VAL A 210 14.22 -1.10 16.40
N GLN A 211 14.46 -2.14 17.20
CA GLN A 211 13.45 -2.68 18.12
C GLN A 211 13.00 -1.64 19.16
N ALA A 212 13.93 -0.93 19.79
CA ALA A 212 13.59 0.12 20.74
C ALA A 212 12.87 1.31 20.08
N PHE A 213 13.29 1.68 18.87
CA PHE A 213 12.62 2.70 18.06
C PHE A 213 11.17 2.30 17.74
N TYR A 214 10.96 1.09 17.23
CA TYR A 214 9.63 0.57 16.90
C TYR A 214 8.70 0.63 18.11
N GLN A 215 9.16 0.19 19.28
CA GLN A 215 8.36 0.19 20.49
C GLN A 215 7.99 1.60 20.95
N LEU A 216 8.95 2.53 20.95
CA LEU A 216 8.66 3.94 21.28
C LEU A 216 7.75 4.59 20.25
N LEU A 217 7.90 4.24 18.98
CA LEU A 217 7.03 4.71 17.91
C LEU A 217 5.60 4.24 18.14
N MET A 218 5.39 2.95 18.44
CA MET A 218 4.05 2.42 18.74
C MET A 218 3.45 3.13 19.97
N GLU A 219 4.23 3.36 21.02
CA GLU A 219 3.77 4.09 22.22
C GLU A 219 3.36 5.53 21.90
N LYS A 220 4.16 6.23 21.09
CA LYS A 220 3.91 7.65 20.75
C LYS A 220 2.87 7.87 19.66
N THR A 221 2.47 6.81 18.96
CA THR A 221 1.47 6.86 17.88
C THR A 221 0.14 6.21 18.25
N ILE A 222 -0.06 5.88 19.53
CA ILE A 222 -1.27 5.20 20.02
C ILE A 222 -2.58 5.90 19.60
N THR A 223 -2.56 7.24 19.48
CA THR A 223 -3.72 8.01 19.04
C THR A 223 -4.02 7.87 17.55
N ALA A 224 -2.98 7.70 16.72
CA ALA A 224 -3.12 7.50 15.29
C ALA A 224 -3.51 6.06 14.96
N GLN A 225 -3.08 5.08 15.75
CA GLN A 225 -3.38 3.67 15.51
C GLN A 225 -4.90 3.40 15.46
N GLY A 226 -5.32 2.65 14.44
CA GLY A 226 -6.71 2.34 14.12
C GLY A 226 -7.53 3.52 13.61
N ASP A 227 -6.92 4.66 13.28
CA ASP A 227 -7.66 5.84 12.83
C ASP A 227 -8.36 5.61 11.49
N LEU A 228 -7.70 4.93 10.55
CA LEU A 228 -8.29 4.61 9.25
C LEU A 228 -9.56 3.76 9.43
N ALA A 229 -9.51 2.75 10.30
CA ALA A 229 -10.67 1.91 10.59
C ALA A 229 -11.80 2.71 11.27
N ARG A 230 -11.46 3.60 12.21
CA ARG A 230 -12.46 4.44 12.91
C ARG A 230 -13.13 5.46 12.00
N THR A 231 -12.43 5.93 10.97
CA THR A 231 -12.88 7.02 10.10
C THR A 231 -13.10 6.56 8.66
N ILE A 232 -13.30 5.25 8.47
CA ILE A 232 -13.43 4.60 7.15
C ILE A 232 -14.60 5.16 6.32
N ASP A 233 -15.68 5.55 6.99
CA ASP A 233 -16.88 6.13 6.38
C ASP A 233 -16.79 7.65 6.15
N SER A 234 -15.69 8.29 6.54
CA SER A 234 -15.51 9.72 6.28
C SER A 234 -15.40 9.96 4.77
N PRO A 235 -15.91 11.09 4.23
CA PRO A 235 -15.82 11.36 2.80
C PRO A 235 -14.40 11.33 2.24
N ALA A 236 -13.42 11.78 3.05
CA ALA A 236 -12.01 11.77 2.68
C ALA A 236 -11.47 10.33 2.54
N ASN A 237 -11.71 9.47 3.54
CA ASN A 237 -11.25 8.08 3.48
C ASN A 237 -12.06 7.24 2.49
N ALA A 238 -13.35 7.51 2.31
CA ALA A 238 -14.15 6.89 1.26
C ALA A 238 -13.57 7.15 -0.13
N MET A 239 -13.16 8.38 -0.43
CA MET A 239 -12.48 8.71 -1.69
C MET A 239 -11.11 8.07 -1.80
N ARG A 240 -10.35 8.01 -0.69
CA ARG A 240 -9.02 7.38 -0.65
C ARG A 240 -9.10 5.88 -0.95
N ILE A 241 -10.02 5.18 -0.29
CA ILE A 241 -10.30 3.77 -0.49
C ILE A 241 -10.79 3.52 -1.91
N LEU A 242 -11.67 4.39 -2.43
CA LEU A 242 -12.14 4.29 -3.81
C LEU A 242 -10.98 4.37 -4.82
N SER A 243 -10.06 5.33 -4.64
CA SER A 243 -8.86 5.46 -5.47
C SER A 243 -7.97 4.22 -5.34
N SER A 244 -7.75 3.72 -4.13
CA SER A 244 -6.93 2.53 -3.87
C SER A 244 -7.52 1.27 -4.53
N GLN A 245 -8.83 1.09 -4.47
CA GLN A 245 -9.54 0.01 -5.17
C GLN A 245 -9.48 0.17 -6.69
N PHE A 246 -9.49 1.40 -7.20
CA PHE A 246 -9.37 1.68 -8.63
C PHE A 246 -7.99 1.34 -9.16
N GLU A 247 -6.94 1.68 -8.44
CA GLU A 247 -5.57 1.26 -8.76
C GLU A 247 -5.44 -0.27 -8.72
N GLN A 248 -5.98 -0.93 -7.70
CA GLN A 248 -5.98 -2.40 -7.63
C GLN A 248 -6.73 -3.05 -8.80
N PHE A 249 -7.83 -2.43 -9.25
CA PHE A 249 -8.55 -2.86 -10.44
C PHE A 249 -7.73 -2.64 -11.72
N GLN A 250 -7.06 -1.50 -11.87
CA GLN A 250 -6.16 -1.23 -13.00
C GLN A 250 -5.04 -2.27 -13.06
N VAL A 251 -4.45 -2.63 -11.91
CA VAL A 251 -3.47 -3.73 -11.82
C VAL A 251 -4.06 -5.04 -12.33
N HIS A 252 -5.26 -5.41 -11.90
CA HIS A 252 -5.92 -6.65 -12.35
C HIS A 252 -6.20 -6.65 -13.87
N ILE A 253 -6.59 -5.51 -14.44
CA ILE A 253 -6.81 -5.37 -15.88
C ILE A 253 -5.51 -5.44 -16.66
N GLY A 254 -4.44 -4.79 -16.17
CA GLY A 254 -3.14 -4.83 -16.84
C GLY A 254 -2.43 -6.18 -16.77
N ASN A 255 -2.79 -7.03 -15.79
CA ASN A 255 -2.31 -8.40 -15.65
C ASN A 255 -3.11 -9.44 -16.48
N ALA A 256 -4.25 -9.05 -17.06
CA ALA A 256 -5.15 -9.93 -17.82
C ALA A 256 -4.84 -9.93 -19.33
#